data_AF-A0A0C9WFE7-F1
#
_entry.id   AF-A0A0C9WFE7-F1
#
_cell.length_a   1.000
_cell.length_b   1.000
_cell.length_c   1.000
_cell.angle_alpha   90.00
_cell.angle_beta   90.00
_cell.angle_gamma   90.00
#
_symmetry.space_group_name_H-M   'P 1'
#
loop_
_entity.id
_entity.type
_entity.pdbx_description
1 polymer ?
#
loop_
_entity_poly.entity_id
_entity_poly.type
_entity_poly.pdbx_seq_one_letter_code
_entity_poly.pdbx_strand_id
1 'polypeptide(L)'
;MTVGLLYDIGCQLKHSCHKWGFFEAPVLSCFEFAISVFHAYGHQWPCQVIYHPRKHKDFGMSDGEGCECLWSSLKLLISLLRVFSVRYCFIIFLFVSS
;
A
#
# COMPACT_ATOMS: atom_id res chain seq x y z
N MET A 1 0.53 18.31 4.04
CA MET A 1 -0.17 17.13 4.58
C MET A 1 0.51 15.93 3.97
N THR A 2 1.00 15.02 4.79
CA THR A 2 1.76 13.84 4.32
C THR A 2 0.88 12.60 4.48
N VAL A 3 0.83 11.75 3.46
CA VAL A 3 0.05 10.51 3.42
C VAL A 3 1.02 9.34 3.45
N GLY A 4 0.95 8.52 4.50
CA GLY A 4 1.73 7.30 4.62
C GLY A 4 1.09 6.16 3.81
N LEU A 5 1.86 5.55 2.92
CA LEU A 5 1.45 4.42 2.08
C LEU A 5 2.23 3.17 2.50
N LEU A 6 1.52 2.22 3.11
CA LEU A 6 2.00 0.88 3.43
C LEU A 6 1.62 -0.06 2.29
N TYR A 7 2.61 -0.68 1.67
CA TYR A 7 2.37 -1.65 0.61
C TYR A 7 3.47 -2.71 0.57
N ASP A 8 3.14 -3.96 0.28
CA ASP A 8 4.10 -5.07 0.29
C ASP A 8 5.30 -4.81 -0.62
N ILE A 9 5.07 -4.19 -1.78
CA ILE A 9 6.12 -3.79 -2.72
C ILE A 9 6.37 -2.27 -2.72
N GLY A 10 6.14 -1.60 -1.59
CA GLY A 10 6.26 -0.13 -1.44
C GLY A 10 7.60 0.44 -1.93
N CYS A 11 8.70 -0.30 -1.77
CA CYS A 11 10.01 0.12 -2.29
C CYS A 11 10.07 0.12 -3.83
N GLN A 12 9.46 -0.86 -4.49
CA GLN A 12 9.37 -0.92 -5.95
C GLN A 12 8.38 0.11 -6.48
N LEU A 13 7.30 0.35 -5.74
CA LEU A 13 6.32 1.38 -6.09
C LEU A 13 6.97 2.77 -6.11
N LYS A 14 7.68 3.16 -5.03
CA LYS A 14 8.41 4.43 -4.99
C LYS A 14 9.39 4.56 -6.16
N HIS A 15 10.18 3.52 -6.42
CA HIS A 15 11.11 3.50 -7.54
C HIS A 15 10.39 3.69 -8.89
N SER A 16 9.28 3.00 -9.09
CA SER A 16 8.50 3.06 -10.33
C SER A 16 7.87 4.43 -10.54
N CYS A 17 7.36 5.06 -9.48
CA CYS A 17 6.83 6.42 -9.55
C CYS A 17 7.89 7.43 -10.00
N HIS A 18 9.12 7.33 -9.49
CA HIS A 18 10.23 8.17 -9.95
C HIS A 18 10.67 7.86 -11.38
N LYS A 19 10.72 6.57 -11.75
CA LYS A 19 11.19 6.13 -13.06
C LYS A 19 10.25 6.51 -14.20
N TRP A 20 8.94 6.34 -13.98
CA TRP A 20 7.93 6.52 -15.02
C TRP A 20 7.17 7.84 -14.91
N GLY A 21 7.40 8.61 -13.85
CA GLY A 21 6.72 9.89 -13.64
C GLY A 21 5.21 9.74 -13.44
N PHE A 22 4.77 8.68 -12.72
CA PHE A 22 3.33 8.44 -12.49
C PHE A 22 2.62 9.59 -11.78
N PHE A 23 3.35 10.33 -10.95
CA PHE A 23 2.85 11.50 -10.25
C PHE A 23 3.76 12.69 -10.50
N GLU A 24 3.17 13.88 -10.54
CA GLU A 24 3.93 15.13 -10.53
C GLU A 24 4.70 15.26 -9.20
N ALA A 25 5.86 15.92 -9.24
CA ALA A 25 6.73 16.10 -8.08
C ALA A 25 6.03 16.64 -6.81
N PRO A 26 5.08 17.60 -6.88
CA PRO A 26 4.39 18.08 -5.69
C PRO A 26 3.54 16.99 -5.04
N VAL A 27 2.86 16.19 -5.85
CA VAL A 27 2.00 15.09 -5.40
C VAL A 27 2.85 13.98 -4.79
N LEU A 28 3.95 13.62 -5.45
CA LEU A 28 4.85 12.57 -4.96
C LEU A 28 5.51 12.94 -3.62
N SER A 29 5.81 14.22 -3.41
CA SER A 29 6.40 14.71 -2.15
C SER A 29 5.44 14.62 -0.94
N CYS A 30 4.15 14.48 -1.20
CA CYS A 30 3.14 14.28 -0.15
C CYS A 30 3.06 12.82 0.31
N PHE A 31 3.68 11.87 -0.40
CA PHE A 31 3.62 10.44 -0.06
C PHE A 31 4.88 9.97 0.67
N GLU A 32 4.68 9.35 1.83
CA GLU A 32 5.73 8.57 2.49
C GLU A 32 5.47 7.08 2.21
N PHE A 33 6.50 6.33 1.82
CA PHE A 33 6.35 4.92 1.43
C PHE A 33 6.96 4.02 2.50
N ALA A 34 6.23 2.98 2.89
CA ALA A 34 6.72 1.91 3.77
C ALA A 34 6.25 0.53 3.26
N ILE A 35 6.89 -0.52 3.77
CA ILE A 35 6.53 -1.92 3.54
C ILE A 35 5.88 -2.47 4.82
N SER A 36 4.92 -3.38 4.72
CA SER A 36 4.38 -4.08 5.90
C SER A 36 5.50 -4.79 6.69
N VAL A 37 5.36 -4.90 8.00
CA VAL A 37 6.47 -5.32 8.90
C VAL A 37 7.00 -6.70 8.51
N PHE A 38 6.12 -7.63 8.20
CA PHE A 38 6.50 -9.00 7.81
C PHE A 38 7.10 -9.05 6.41
N HIS A 39 6.57 -8.29 5.46
CA HIS A 39 7.08 -8.27 4.08
C HIS A 39 8.43 -7.56 3.97
N ALA A 40 8.76 -6.61 4.85
CA ALA A 40 10.05 -5.94 4.85
C ALA A 40 11.21 -6.97 4.92
N TYR A 41 11.05 -8.05 5.69
CA TYR A 41 12.04 -9.12 5.81
C TYR A 41 12.16 -10.00 4.56
N GLY A 42 11.11 -10.08 3.73
CA GLY A 42 11.15 -10.77 2.43
C GLY A 42 11.92 -9.99 1.35
N HIS A 43 12.20 -8.71 1.58
CA HIS A 43 12.95 -7.86 0.67
C HIS A 43 14.45 -7.82 0.98
N GLN A 44 15.22 -7.23 0.05
CA GLN A 44 16.64 -6.97 0.21
C GLN A 44 16.92 -6.16 1.49
N TRP A 45 18.07 -6.40 2.12
CA TRP A 45 18.48 -5.72 3.37
C TRP A 45 18.28 -4.19 3.37
N PRO A 46 18.58 -3.43 2.30
CA PRO A 46 18.32 -1.98 2.28
C PRO A 46 16.84 -1.64 2.48
N CYS A 47 15.91 -2.49 2.04
CA CYS A 47 14.49 -2.26 2.20
C CYS A 47 14.05 -2.35 3.67
N GLN A 48 14.66 -3.27 4.43
CA GLN A 48 14.45 -3.40 5.89
C GLN A 48 14.99 -2.20 6.67
N VAL A 49 15.94 -1.46 6.11
CA VAL A 49 16.50 -0.27 6.75
C VAL A 49 15.71 0.97 6.38
N ILE A 50 15.35 1.12 5.10
CA ILE A 50 14.78 2.35 4.55
C ILE A 50 13.25 2.39 4.66
N TYR A 51 12.56 1.26 4.43
CA TYR A 51 11.10 1.23 4.29
C TYR A 51 10.40 0.54 5.47
N HIS A 52 11.13 0.18 6.51
CA HIS A 52 10.53 -0.49 7.66
C HIS A 52 9.69 0.51 8.46
N PRO A 53 8.39 0.22 8.73
CA PRO A 53 7.44 1.22 9.24
C PRO A 53 7.79 1.65 10.66
N ARG A 54 8.36 0.75 11.49
CA ARG A 54 8.89 1.13 12.83
C ARG A 54 10.07 2.11 12.81
N LYS A 55 10.72 2.32 11.65
CA LYS A 55 11.79 3.31 11.48
C LYS A 55 11.27 4.64 10.93
N HIS A 56 10.00 4.68 10.52
CA HIS A 56 9.33 5.88 10.05
C HIS A 56 8.40 6.42 11.13
N LYS A 57 8.58 7.70 11.48
CA LYS A 57 7.81 8.35 12.54
C LYS A 57 6.30 8.42 12.22
N ASP A 58 5.95 8.47 10.94
CA ASP A 58 4.60 8.77 10.48
C ASP A 58 3.70 7.54 10.32
N PHE A 59 4.23 6.31 10.47
CA PHE A 59 3.46 5.06 10.38
C PHE A 59 3.04 4.47 11.73
N GLY A 60 3.53 5.04 12.84
CA GLY A 60 3.16 4.61 14.19
C GLY A 60 3.46 3.12 14.45
N MET A 61 2.51 2.43 15.08
CA MET A 61 2.59 0.99 15.37
C MET A 61 1.84 0.11 14.36
N SER A 62 1.49 0.66 13.18
CA SER A 62 0.85 -0.13 12.14
C SER A 62 1.82 -1.18 11.58
N ASP A 63 1.39 -2.43 11.59
CA ASP A 63 2.12 -3.55 10.98
C ASP A 63 1.83 -3.71 9.48
N GLY A 64 0.79 -3.03 8.98
CA GLY A 64 0.29 -3.15 7.61
C GLY A 64 -0.69 -4.31 7.42
N GLU A 65 -0.91 -5.15 8.43
CA GLU A 65 -1.66 -6.40 8.32
C GLU A 65 -3.17 -6.22 8.56
N GLY A 66 -3.55 -5.12 9.22
CA GLY A 66 -4.96 -4.74 9.39
C GLY A 66 -5.72 -4.62 8.07
N CYS A 67 -5.05 -4.18 7.00
CA CYS A 67 -5.65 -4.10 5.66
C CYS A 67 -5.87 -5.49 5.06
N GLU A 68 -4.94 -6.42 5.25
CA GLU A 68 -5.08 -7.82 4.78
C GLU A 68 -6.18 -8.57 5.55
N CYS A 69 -6.29 -8.36 6.87
CA CYS A 69 -7.35 -8.94 7.69
C CYS A 69 -8.75 -8.44 7.26
N LEU A 70 -8.87 -7.13 7.06
CA LEU A 70 -10.11 -6.52 6.55
C LEU A 70 -10.44 -7.04 5.15
N TRP A 71 -9.46 -7.11 4.26
CA TRP A 71 -9.61 -7.68 2.93
C TRP A 71 -10.08 -9.14 3.00
N SER A 72 -9.46 -9.97 3.83
CA SER A 72 -9.83 -11.38 3.98
C SER A 72 -11.27 -11.55 4.45
N SER A 73 -11.75 -10.63 5.31
CA SER A 73 -13.14 -10.60 5.79
C SER A 73 -14.11 -10.16 4.69
N LEU A 74 -13.71 -9.20 3.84
CA LEU A 74 -14.52 -8.64 2.77
C LEU A 74 -14.46 -9.44 1.46
N LYS A 75 -13.51 -10.38 1.29
CA LYS A 75 -13.29 -11.09 0.02
C LYS A 75 -14.52 -11.83 -0.51
N LEU A 76 -15.38 -12.32 0.37
CA LEU A 76 -16.63 -13.01 0.00
C LEU A 76 -17.61 -12.08 -0.73
N LEU A 77 -17.54 -10.78 -0.44
CA LEU A 77 -18.40 -9.77 -1.02
C LEU A 77 -17.97 -9.42 -2.46
N ILE A 78 -16.72 -9.71 -2.84
CA ILE A 78 -16.19 -9.44 -4.19
C ILE A 78 -17.02 -10.18 -5.26
N SER A 79 -17.29 -11.47 -5.05
CA SER A 79 -18.04 -12.28 -6.01
C SER A 79 -19.48 -11.80 -6.17
N LEU A 80 -20.11 -11.35 -5.09
CA LEU A 80 -21.46 -10.78 -5.13
C LEU A 80 -21.46 -9.44 -5.86
N LEU A 81 -20.57 -8.52 -5.48
CA LEU A 81 -20.52 -7.16 -6.06
C LEU A 81 -20.13 -7.14 -7.55
N ARG A 82 -19.38 -8.15 -8.03
CA ARG A 82 -19.08 -8.32 -9.47
C ARG A 82 -20.33 -8.56 -10.32
N VAL A 83 -21.37 -9.18 -9.75
CA VAL A 83 -22.64 -9.43 -10.45
C VAL A 83 -23.55 -8.21 -10.38
N PHE A 84 -23.49 -7.44 -9.28
CA PHE A 84 -24.42 -6.36 -9.01
C PHE A 84 -24.10 -5.01 -9.69
N SER A 85 -22.90 -4.72 -10.19
CA SER A 85 -22.70 -3.47 -10.95
C SER A 85 -21.39 -3.30 -11.72
N VAL A 86 -21.52 -2.90 -12.99
CA VAL A 86 -20.45 -2.31 -13.83
C VAL A 86 -20.01 -0.92 -13.30
N ARG A 87 -20.71 -0.34 -12.31
CA ARG A 87 -20.51 1.04 -11.84
C ARG A 87 -19.93 1.19 -10.41
N TYR A 88 -20.10 0.21 -9.54
CA TYR A 88 -19.47 0.17 -8.19
C TYR A 88 -18.13 -0.58 -8.15
N CYS A 89 -17.75 -1.23 -9.25
CA CYS A 89 -16.48 -1.95 -9.43
C CYS A 89 -15.25 -1.08 -9.05
N PHE A 90 -15.33 0.23 -9.28
CA PHE A 90 -14.22 1.16 -9.06
C PHE A 90 -13.83 1.36 -7.58
N ILE A 91 -14.76 1.23 -6.64
CA ILE A 91 -14.51 1.53 -5.22
C ILE A 91 -13.82 0.34 -4.51
N ILE A 92 -14.11 -0.89 -4.95
CA ILE A 92 -13.61 -2.12 -4.31
C ILE A 92 -12.17 -2.43 -4.77
N PHE A 93 -11.84 -2.18 -6.03
CA PHE A 93 -10.51 -2.49 -6.57
C PHE A 93 -9.37 -1.71 -5.90
N LEU A 94 -9.63 -0.49 -5.40
CA LEU A 94 -8.64 0.33 -4.68
C LEU A 94 -8.18 -0.27 -3.34
N PHE A 95 -9.01 -1.12 -2.70
CA PHE A 95 -8.67 -1.78 -1.43
C PHE A 95 -8.02 -3.17 -1.60
N VAL A 96 -8.14 -3.77 -2.79
CA VAL A 96 -7.71 -5.16 -3.08
C VAL A 96 -6.25 -5.23 -3.55
N SER A 97 -5.64 -4.09 -3.87
CA SER A 97 -4.24 -4.01 -4.31
C SER A 97 -3.33 -3.34 -3.29
N SER A 98 -3.70 -3.32 -2.00
CA SER A 98 -2.78 -3.05 -0.88
C SER A 98 -2.20 -4.35 -0.34
#